data_AF-A0A960TMW4-F1
#
_entry.id   AF-A0A960TMW4-F1
#
_cell.length_a   1.000
_cell.length_b   1.000
_cell.length_c   1.000
_cell.angle_alpha   90.00
_cell.angle_beta   90.00
_cell.angle_gamma   90.00
#
_symmetry.space_group_name_H-M   'P 1'
#
loop_
_entity.id
_entity.type
_entity.pdbx_description
1 polymer ?
#
loop_
_entity_poly.entity_id
_entity_poly.type
_entity_poly.pdbx_seq_one_letter_code
_entity_poly.pdbx_strand_id
1 'polypeptide(L)'
;MKNILESAKELHGKFIEINSFEMVAIWDSEAKKLIEELQKSILESNENINKLNRKHDLLEKKYDELSFFQKMFSSKDEIEGVLKKISIEKNNIKEYKNCIEVLEESIEFTPDDKKEADLMLKELKLAKKELITLKKEIISRIKSNKNHSISENSNLTTQIFANSKSKPLLKMHERIKKESSDVSQEEEKAIIEKQIIVVEKMIHWIERIKI
;
A
#
# COMPACT_ATOMS: atom_id res chain seq x y z
N MET A 1 2.07 -6.02 -30.45
CA MET A 1 2.89 -5.56 -29.32
C MET A 1 2.07 -5.76 -28.06
N LYS A 2 2.49 -6.64 -27.14
CA LYS A 2 1.80 -6.78 -25.85
C LYS A 2 1.88 -5.44 -25.11
N ASN A 3 0.82 -5.09 -24.37
CA ASN A 3 0.84 -3.90 -23.52
C ASN A 3 1.95 -4.06 -22.48
N ILE A 4 2.83 -3.05 -22.32
CA ILE A 4 3.95 -3.12 -21.39
C ILE A 4 3.49 -3.34 -19.94
N LEU A 5 2.32 -2.80 -19.58
CA LEU A 5 1.68 -3.03 -18.27
C LEU A 5 1.24 -4.48 -18.09
N GLU A 6 0.73 -5.10 -19.16
CA GLU A 6 0.32 -6.50 -19.13
C GLU A 6 1.55 -7.40 -19.00
N SER A 7 2.64 -7.06 -19.67
CA SER A 7 3.92 -7.77 -19.57
C SER A 7 4.51 -7.68 -18.15
N ALA A 8 4.45 -6.51 -17.51
CA ALA A 8 4.87 -6.32 -16.12
C ALA A 8 4.02 -7.13 -15.13
N LYS A 9 2.69 -7.15 -15.32
CA LYS A 9 1.77 -7.95 -14.50
C LYS A 9 1.99 -9.45 -14.67
N GLU A 10 2.20 -9.91 -15.90
CA GLU A 10 2.55 -11.31 -16.20
C GLU A 10 3.87 -11.69 -15.52
N LEU A 11 4.90 -10.83 -15.61
CA LEU A 11 6.19 -11.09 -14.99
C LEU A 11 6.09 -11.18 -13.47
N HIS A 12 5.33 -10.29 -12.83
CA HIS A 12 5.07 -10.37 -11.40
C HIS A 12 4.31 -11.65 -11.03
N GLY A 13 3.40 -12.14 -11.88
CA GLY A 13 2.76 -13.45 -11.69
C GLY A 13 3.75 -14.63 -11.67
N LYS A 14 4.76 -14.60 -12.54
CA LYS A 14 5.84 -15.61 -12.60
C LYS A 14 6.76 -15.60 -11.39
N PHE A 15 6.83 -14.50 -10.63
CA PHE A 15 7.63 -14.41 -9.41
C PHE A 15 7.27 -15.52 -8.41
N ILE A 16 5.98 -15.89 -8.36
CA ILE A 16 5.46 -16.95 -7.49
C ILE A 16 5.87 -18.33 -8.01
N GLU A 17 6.52 -18.51 -9.15
CA GLU A 17 6.91 -19.83 -9.68
C GLU A 17 8.41 -20.12 -9.53
N ILE A 18 9.21 -19.12 -9.16
CA ILE A 18 10.67 -19.20 -9.02
C ILE A 18 11.10 -20.24 -7.97
N ASN A 19 11.98 -21.17 -8.36
CA ASN A 19 12.44 -22.25 -7.49
C ASN A 19 13.95 -22.53 -7.54
N SER A 20 14.73 -21.71 -8.25
CA SER A 20 16.19 -21.81 -8.32
C SER A 20 16.82 -20.42 -8.46
N PHE A 21 18.10 -20.30 -8.10
CA PHE A 21 18.86 -19.04 -8.27
C PHE A 21 19.03 -18.64 -9.73
N GLU A 22 19.10 -19.62 -10.65
CA GLU A 22 19.11 -19.34 -12.09
C GLU A 22 17.80 -18.67 -12.54
N MET A 23 16.65 -19.15 -12.04
CA MET A 23 15.37 -18.53 -12.32
C MET A 23 15.25 -17.14 -11.70
N VAL A 24 15.82 -16.93 -10.50
CA VAL A 24 15.92 -15.60 -9.89
C VAL A 24 16.69 -14.65 -10.80
N ALA A 25 17.91 -15.03 -11.23
CA ALA A 25 18.74 -14.17 -12.07
C ALA A 25 18.09 -13.84 -13.42
N ILE A 26 17.41 -14.80 -14.05
CA ILE A 26 16.64 -14.59 -15.28
C ILE A 26 15.50 -13.61 -15.01
N TRP A 27 14.72 -13.84 -13.96
CA TRP A 27 13.59 -12.99 -13.61
C TRP A 27 14.02 -11.56 -13.28
N ASP A 28 15.09 -11.38 -12.51
CA ASP A 28 15.64 -10.06 -12.16
C ASP A 28 16.14 -9.31 -13.40
N SER A 29 16.78 -10.01 -14.34
CA SER A 29 17.18 -9.42 -15.61
C SER A 29 15.98 -8.98 -16.45
N GLU A 30 14.92 -9.79 -16.50
CA GLU A 30 13.68 -9.45 -17.20
C GLU A 30 12.97 -8.26 -16.52
N ALA A 31 12.94 -8.24 -15.18
CA ALA A 31 12.32 -7.19 -14.39
C ALA A 31 13.05 -5.86 -14.57
N LYS A 32 14.38 -5.84 -14.48
CA LYS A 32 15.22 -4.65 -14.73
C LYS A 32 14.99 -4.09 -16.14
N LYS A 33 14.92 -4.96 -17.15
CA LYS A 33 14.63 -4.55 -18.52
C LYS A 33 13.23 -3.92 -18.65
N LEU A 34 12.21 -4.52 -18.04
CA LEU A 34 10.86 -3.94 -18.04
C LEU A 34 10.80 -2.61 -17.29
N ILE A 35 11.53 -2.46 -16.19
CA ILE A 35 11.64 -1.19 -15.47
C ILE A 35 12.21 -0.11 -16.40
N GLU A 36 13.30 -0.39 -17.11
CA GLU A 36 13.88 0.55 -18.09
C GLU A 36 12.89 0.93 -19.20
N GLU A 37 12.15 -0.05 -19.75
CA GLU A 37 11.14 0.20 -20.77
C GLU A 37 9.97 1.04 -20.23
N LEU A 38 9.53 0.81 -18.98
CA LEU A 38 8.50 1.60 -18.29
C LEU A 38 8.99 3.02 -18.01
N GLN A 39 10.23 3.20 -17.56
CA GLN A 39 10.84 4.51 -17.35
C GLN A 39 10.93 5.31 -18.65
N LYS A 40 11.30 4.65 -19.76
CA LYS A 40 11.26 5.26 -21.09
C LYS A 40 9.83 5.67 -21.49
N SER A 41 8.84 4.81 -21.23
CA SER A 41 7.43 5.12 -21.49
C SER A 41 6.95 6.33 -20.67
N ILE A 42 7.40 6.47 -19.43
CA ILE A 42 7.12 7.65 -18.60
C ILE A 42 7.71 8.91 -19.20
N LEU A 43 8.95 8.87 -19.71
CA LEU A 43 9.57 10.02 -20.37
C LEU A 43 8.77 10.43 -21.62
N GLU A 44 8.40 9.46 -22.46
CA GLU A 44 7.58 9.70 -23.65
C GLU A 44 6.20 10.27 -23.31
N SER A 45 5.50 9.75 -22.29
CA SER A 45 4.23 10.30 -21.81
C SER A 45 4.38 11.72 -21.27
N ASN A 46 5.47 12.06 -20.56
CA ASN A 46 5.73 13.42 -20.10
C ASN A 46 5.97 14.39 -21.27
N GLU A 47 6.70 13.97 -22.30
CA GLU A 47 6.86 14.76 -23.51
C GLU A 47 5.52 15.00 -24.22
N ASN A 48 4.67 13.98 -24.29
CA ASN A 48 3.34 14.07 -24.87
C ASN A 48 2.43 15.01 -24.05
N ILE A 49 2.47 14.94 -22.73
CA ILE A 49 1.77 15.89 -21.84
C ILE A 49 2.25 17.31 -22.12
N ASN A 50 3.55 17.54 -22.25
CA ASN A 50 4.09 18.87 -22.56
C ASN A 50 3.61 19.40 -23.91
N LYS A 51 3.57 18.55 -24.94
CA LYS A 51 3.01 18.91 -26.26
C LYS A 51 1.52 19.21 -26.17
N LEU A 52 0.75 18.41 -25.43
CA LEU A 52 -0.68 18.60 -25.22
C LEU A 52 -0.99 19.86 -24.41
N ASN A 53 -0.20 20.19 -23.39
CA ASN A 53 -0.33 21.43 -22.61
C ASN A 53 -0.09 22.65 -23.52
N ARG A 54 0.96 22.64 -24.34
CA ARG A 54 1.18 23.73 -25.31
C ARG A 54 0.00 23.87 -26.29
N LYS A 55 -0.56 22.75 -26.74
CA LYS A 55 -1.76 22.76 -27.60
C LYS A 55 -2.98 23.30 -26.85
N HIS A 56 -3.17 22.92 -25.60
CA HIS A 56 -4.21 23.42 -24.73
C HIS A 56 -4.12 24.95 -24.60
N ASP A 57 -2.96 25.47 -24.21
CA ASP A 57 -2.73 26.91 -24.04
C ASP A 57 -3.00 27.71 -25.32
N LEU A 58 -2.65 27.14 -26.48
CA LEU A 58 -2.95 27.76 -27.78
C LEU A 58 -4.44 27.77 -28.10
N LEU A 59 -5.16 26.67 -27.81
CA LEU A 59 -6.60 26.60 -28.03
C LEU A 59 -7.37 27.50 -27.06
N GLU A 60 -6.93 27.58 -25.82
CA GLU A 60 -7.51 28.45 -24.79
C GLU A 60 -7.33 29.92 -25.15
N LYS A 61 -6.12 30.35 -25.55
CA LYS A 61 -5.88 31.71 -26.07
C LYS A 61 -6.75 32.05 -27.27
N LYS A 62 -6.84 31.15 -28.25
CA LYS A 62 -7.71 31.33 -29.42
C LYS A 62 -9.18 31.46 -29.04
N TYR A 63 -9.64 30.67 -28.07
CA TYR A 63 -11.00 30.78 -27.57
C TYR A 63 -11.20 32.09 -26.83
N ASP A 64 -10.22 32.54 -26.03
CA ASP A 64 -10.30 33.77 -25.26
C ASP A 64 -10.31 35.03 -26.14
N GLU A 65 -9.62 35.01 -27.27
CA GLU A 65 -9.64 36.05 -28.30
C GLU A 65 -11.01 36.21 -29.01
N LEU A 66 -11.89 35.21 -28.92
CA LEU A 66 -13.23 35.31 -29.50
C LEU A 66 -14.09 36.37 -28.77
N SER A 67 -14.86 37.13 -29.55
CA SER A 67 -15.86 38.04 -28.99
C SER A 67 -16.98 37.28 -28.26
N PHE A 68 -17.70 37.97 -27.36
CA PHE A 68 -18.78 37.37 -26.57
C PHE A 68 -19.82 36.61 -27.43
N PHE A 69 -20.24 37.21 -28.55
CA PHE A 69 -21.19 36.56 -29.47
C PHE A 69 -20.62 35.33 -30.16
N GLN A 70 -19.33 35.33 -30.52
CA GLN A 70 -18.68 34.16 -31.10
C GLN A 70 -18.53 33.02 -30.07
N LYS A 71 -18.22 33.33 -28.81
CA LYS A 71 -18.12 32.35 -27.73
C LYS A 71 -19.43 31.61 -27.47
N MET A 72 -20.59 32.28 -27.60
CA MET A 72 -21.90 31.65 -27.40
C MET A 72 -22.21 30.53 -28.40
N PHE A 73 -21.61 30.55 -29.59
CA PHE A 73 -21.81 29.53 -30.64
C PHE A 73 -20.58 28.64 -30.86
N SER A 74 -19.49 28.86 -30.10
CA SER A 74 -18.25 28.09 -30.23
C SER A 74 -18.20 26.99 -29.16
N SER A 75 -17.92 25.77 -29.58
CA SER A 75 -17.74 24.64 -28.66
C SER A 75 -16.34 24.61 -28.03
N LYS A 76 -16.25 24.15 -26.78
CA LYS A 76 -14.98 23.86 -26.08
C LYS A 76 -14.53 22.40 -26.24
N ASP A 77 -15.20 21.60 -27.06
CA ASP A 77 -14.94 20.16 -27.20
C ASP A 77 -13.48 19.83 -27.50
N GLU A 78 -12.79 20.65 -28.30
CA GLU A 78 -11.36 20.43 -28.59
C GLU A 78 -10.47 20.65 -27.37
N ILE A 79 -10.76 21.67 -26.57
CA ILE A 79 -10.04 21.97 -25.32
C ILE A 79 -10.27 20.84 -24.32
N GLU A 80 -11.52 20.44 -24.13
CA GLU A 80 -11.88 19.31 -23.27
C GLU A 80 -11.28 18.00 -23.76
N GLY A 81 -11.24 17.77 -25.07
CA GLY A 81 -10.62 16.59 -25.68
C GLY A 81 -9.11 16.53 -25.40
N VAL A 82 -8.41 17.67 -25.43
CA VAL A 82 -6.99 17.75 -25.04
C VAL A 82 -6.81 17.50 -23.55
N LEU A 83 -7.65 18.08 -22.68
CA LEU A 83 -7.61 17.83 -21.24
C LEU A 83 -7.84 16.35 -20.89
N LYS A 84 -8.79 15.69 -21.56
CA LYS A 84 -9.02 14.24 -21.40
C LYS A 84 -7.77 13.44 -21.77
N LYS A 85 -7.09 13.78 -22.87
CA LYS A 85 -5.83 13.13 -23.28
C LYS A 85 -4.72 13.34 -22.26
N ILE A 86 -4.56 14.55 -21.71
CA ILE A 86 -3.60 14.83 -20.64
C ILE A 86 -3.90 13.98 -19.41
N SER A 87 -5.18 13.87 -19.03
CA SER A 87 -5.61 13.04 -17.89
C SER A 87 -5.26 11.57 -18.09
N ILE A 88 -5.50 11.03 -19.29
CA ILE A 88 -5.15 9.65 -19.65
C ILE A 88 -3.63 9.42 -19.52
N GLU A 89 -2.80 10.30 -20.09
CA GLU A 89 -1.34 10.18 -19.99
C GLU A 89 -0.85 10.25 -18.54
N LYS A 90 -1.44 11.14 -17.71
CA LYS A 90 -1.13 11.20 -16.27
C LYS A 90 -1.51 9.91 -15.54
N ASN A 91 -2.64 9.30 -15.88
CA ASN A 91 -3.04 8.02 -15.31
C ASN A 91 -2.07 6.91 -15.72
N ASN A 92 -1.67 6.87 -17.00
CA ASN A 92 -0.68 5.89 -17.48
C ASN A 92 0.65 6.03 -16.73
N ILE A 93 1.16 7.25 -16.53
CA ILE A 93 2.37 7.49 -15.73
C ILE A 93 2.23 6.94 -14.31
N LYS A 94 1.07 7.14 -13.68
CA LYS A 94 0.81 6.60 -12.33
C LYS A 94 0.85 5.07 -12.34
N GLU A 95 0.22 4.44 -13.32
CA GLU A 95 0.25 2.98 -13.47
C GLU A 95 1.66 2.44 -13.73
N TYR A 96 2.43 3.08 -14.60
CA TYR A 96 3.83 2.71 -14.85
C TYR A 96 4.68 2.82 -13.59
N LYS A 97 4.54 3.91 -12.81
CA LYS A 97 5.27 4.09 -11.55
C LYS A 97 4.92 3.00 -10.52
N ASN A 98 3.63 2.68 -10.37
CA ASN A 98 3.21 1.62 -9.46
C ASN A 98 3.80 0.26 -9.88
N CYS A 99 3.86 -0.03 -11.19
CA CYS A 99 4.49 -1.26 -11.69
C CYS A 99 6.00 -1.29 -11.45
N ILE A 100 6.69 -0.16 -11.63
CA ILE A 100 8.13 -0.04 -11.33
C ILE A 100 8.37 -0.31 -9.85
N GLU A 101 7.63 0.34 -8.96
CA GLU A 101 7.78 0.18 -7.50
C GLU A 101 7.61 -1.28 -7.07
N VAL A 102 6.56 -1.96 -7.57
CA VAL A 102 6.34 -3.39 -7.27
C VAL A 102 7.48 -4.29 -7.78
N LEU A 103 8.01 -4.00 -8.98
CA LEU A 103 9.13 -4.77 -9.52
C LEU A 103 10.44 -4.50 -8.77
N GLU A 104 10.72 -3.25 -8.41
CA GLU A 104 11.90 -2.85 -7.62
C GLU A 104 11.87 -3.49 -6.23
N GLU A 105 10.74 -3.41 -5.50
CA GLU A 105 10.57 -4.09 -4.20
C GLU A 105 10.76 -5.60 -4.30
N SER A 106 10.34 -6.21 -5.41
CA SER A 106 10.49 -7.65 -5.63
C SER A 106 11.94 -8.04 -5.93
N ILE A 107 12.68 -7.20 -6.67
CA ILE A 107 14.13 -7.38 -6.94
C ILE A 107 14.93 -7.18 -5.65
N GLU A 108 14.57 -6.24 -4.77
CA GLU A 108 15.26 -6.10 -3.48
C GLU A 108 15.07 -7.32 -2.57
N PHE A 109 14.04 -8.13 -2.83
CA PHE A 109 13.72 -9.33 -2.07
C PHE A 109 14.24 -10.64 -2.71
N THR A 110 14.92 -10.58 -3.85
CA THR A 110 15.51 -11.76 -4.49
C THR A 110 16.94 -12.01 -4.01
N PRO A 111 17.24 -13.19 -3.43
CA PRO A 111 18.62 -13.52 -3.06
C PRO A 111 19.42 -13.92 -4.31
N ASP A 112 20.63 -13.38 -4.46
CA ASP A 112 21.54 -13.71 -5.56
C ASP A 112 22.15 -15.12 -5.40
N ASP A 113 22.39 -15.54 -4.15
CA ASP A 113 23.00 -16.83 -3.83
C ASP A 113 22.47 -17.48 -2.54
N LYS A 114 22.93 -18.71 -2.29
CA LYS A 114 22.57 -19.47 -1.09
C LYS A 114 22.94 -18.75 0.20
N LYS A 115 24.10 -18.09 0.26
CA LYS A 115 24.60 -17.44 1.47
C LYS A 115 23.71 -16.25 1.82
N GLU A 116 23.30 -15.47 0.83
CA GLU A 116 22.35 -14.38 0.97
C GLU A 116 20.96 -14.89 1.38
N ALA A 117 20.46 -15.93 0.71
CA ALA A 117 19.20 -16.57 1.09
C ALA A 117 19.20 -17.03 2.56
N ASP A 118 20.30 -17.65 3.02
CA ASP A 118 20.46 -18.08 4.42
C ASP A 118 20.49 -16.90 5.41
N LEU A 119 21.06 -15.74 5.01
CA LEU A 119 21.06 -14.52 5.82
C LEU A 119 19.66 -13.90 5.90
N MET A 120 18.99 -13.72 4.75
CA MET A 120 17.62 -13.22 4.68
C MET A 120 16.66 -14.10 5.50
N LEU A 121 16.80 -15.43 5.42
CA LEU A 121 15.99 -16.35 6.23
C LEU A 121 16.22 -16.18 7.73
N LYS A 122 17.45 -15.91 8.17
CA LYS A 122 17.73 -15.64 9.59
C LYS A 122 17.06 -14.35 10.05
N GLU A 123 17.16 -13.28 9.27
CA GLU A 123 16.55 -11.99 9.57
C GLU A 123 15.02 -12.09 9.60
N LEU A 124 14.40 -12.72 8.60
CA LEU A 124 12.95 -12.93 8.57
C LEU A 124 12.46 -13.80 9.74
N LYS A 125 13.21 -14.85 10.10
CA LYS A 125 12.88 -15.70 11.27
C LYS A 125 13.01 -14.93 12.59
N LEU A 126 13.95 -13.99 12.68
CA LEU A 126 14.10 -13.10 13.83
C LEU A 126 12.93 -12.09 13.88
N ALA A 127 12.64 -11.39 12.79
CA ALA A 127 11.51 -10.46 12.69
C ALA A 127 10.18 -11.15 13.03
N LYS A 128 9.95 -12.39 12.55
CA LYS A 128 8.77 -13.18 12.92
C LYS A 128 8.69 -13.43 14.43
N LYS A 129 9.81 -13.74 15.10
CA LYS A 129 9.83 -13.94 16.56
C LYS A 129 9.52 -12.65 17.32
N GLU A 130 10.03 -11.52 16.86
CA GLU A 130 9.74 -10.20 17.43
C GLU A 130 8.25 -9.86 17.29
N LEU A 131 7.67 -10.02 16.09
CA LEU A 131 6.23 -9.82 15.87
C LEU A 131 5.36 -10.74 16.73
N ILE A 132 5.74 -12.01 16.90
CA ILE A 132 5.03 -12.93 17.81
C ILE A 132 5.12 -12.46 19.27
N THR A 133 6.25 -11.88 19.67
CA THR A 133 6.45 -11.34 21.03
C THR A 133 5.57 -10.11 21.23
N LEU A 134 5.58 -9.16 20.28
CA LEU A 134 4.69 -7.99 20.28
C LEU A 134 3.22 -8.39 20.33
N LYS A 135 2.81 -9.40 19.55
CA LYS A 135 1.44 -9.96 19.60
C LYS A 135 1.09 -10.46 21.01
N LYS A 136 2.00 -11.18 21.67
CA LYS A 136 1.80 -11.66 23.05
C LYS A 136 1.69 -10.50 24.04
N GLU A 137 2.51 -9.47 23.88
CA GLU A 137 2.45 -8.25 24.71
C GLU A 137 1.10 -7.55 24.57
N ILE A 138 0.60 -7.36 23.34
CA ILE A 138 -0.72 -6.76 23.10
C ILE A 138 -1.83 -7.61 23.72
N ILE A 139 -1.79 -8.93 23.55
CA ILE A 139 -2.76 -9.84 24.19
C ILE A 139 -2.71 -9.70 25.72
N SER A 140 -1.53 -9.60 26.31
CA SER A 140 -1.36 -9.35 27.74
C SER A 140 -1.90 -7.99 28.17
N ARG A 141 -1.71 -6.92 27.37
CA ARG A 141 -2.29 -5.59 27.63
C ARG A 141 -3.81 -5.63 27.59
N ILE A 142 -4.40 -6.25 26.57
CA ILE A 142 -5.85 -6.45 26.45
C ILE A 142 -6.38 -7.20 27.69
N LYS A 143 -5.71 -8.27 28.11
CA LYS A 143 -6.11 -9.06 29.29
C LYS A 143 -5.99 -8.25 30.58
N SER A 144 -4.92 -7.49 30.75
CA SER A 144 -4.71 -6.60 31.90
C SER A 144 -5.78 -5.52 31.96
N ASN A 145 -6.09 -4.86 30.85
CA ASN A 145 -7.13 -3.85 30.75
C ASN A 145 -8.51 -4.43 31.08
N LYS A 146 -8.84 -5.62 30.56
CA LYS A 146 -10.08 -6.32 30.92
C LYS A 146 -10.19 -6.56 32.42
N ASN A 147 -9.12 -7.04 33.05
CA ASN A 147 -9.09 -7.26 34.50
C ASN A 147 -9.21 -5.94 35.28
N HIS A 148 -8.52 -4.88 34.84
CA HIS A 148 -8.58 -3.57 35.46
C HIS A 148 -9.99 -2.97 35.37
N SER A 149 -10.62 -2.99 34.20
CA SER A 149 -12.00 -2.52 34.02
C SER A 149 -13.02 -3.34 34.82
N ILE A 150 -12.80 -4.65 35.00
CA ILE A 150 -13.63 -5.48 35.88
C ILE A 150 -13.49 -5.00 37.33
N SER A 151 -12.26 -4.72 37.78
CA SER A 151 -12.00 -4.21 39.13
C SER A 151 -12.58 -2.80 39.35
N GLU A 152 -12.42 -1.87 38.40
CA GLU A 152 -12.97 -0.51 38.45
C GLU A 152 -14.51 -0.54 38.50
N ASN A 153 -15.16 -1.34 37.64
CA ASN A 153 -16.61 -1.51 37.67
C ASN A 153 -17.11 -2.10 39.00
N SER A 154 -16.35 -3.01 39.61
CA SER A 154 -16.68 -3.58 40.93
C SER A 154 -16.55 -2.54 42.05
N ASN A 155 -15.54 -1.66 41.96
CA ASN A 155 -15.32 -0.56 42.91
C ASN A 155 -16.40 0.53 42.78
N LEU A 156 -16.80 0.91 41.56
CA LEU A 156 -17.93 1.81 41.32
C LEU A 156 -19.25 1.25 41.86
N THR A 157 -19.43 -0.06 41.79
CA THR A 157 -20.65 -0.73 42.27
C THR A 157 -20.69 -0.78 43.80
N THR A 158 -19.54 -0.86 44.47
CA THR A 158 -19.41 -0.89 45.94
C THR A 158 -19.31 0.49 46.61
N GLN A 159 -19.15 1.58 45.86
CA GLN A 159 -19.21 2.94 46.42
C GLN A 159 -20.64 3.29 46.86
N ILE A 160 -20.90 3.14 48.17
CA ILE A 160 -22.19 3.38 48.83
C ILE A 160 -22.60 4.87 48.82
N PHE A 161 -21.66 5.81 48.66
CA PHE A 161 -21.90 7.25 48.82
C PHE A 161 -22.06 8.08 47.54
N ALA A 162 -21.94 7.49 46.34
CA ALA A 162 -22.15 8.25 45.10
C ALA A 162 -23.65 8.46 44.81
N ASN A 163 -24.03 9.71 44.52
CA ASN A 163 -25.38 10.13 44.16
C ASN A 163 -26.00 9.19 43.11
N SER A 164 -27.23 8.69 43.33
CA SER A 164 -27.84 7.64 42.50
C SER A 164 -27.99 8.02 41.02
N LYS A 165 -28.04 9.32 40.72
CA LYS A 165 -28.16 9.86 39.35
C LYS A 165 -26.82 9.97 38.59
N SER A 166 -25.67 10.03 39.28
CA SER A 166 -24.35 10.14 38.63
C SER A 166 -23.70 8.77 38.39
N LYS A 167 -24.06 7.74 39.15
CA LYS A 167 -23.58 6.37 38.99
C LYS A 167 -23.78 5.80 37.56
N PRO A 168 -24.92 5.99 36.88
CA PRO A 168 -25.10 5.51 35.51
C PRO A 168 -24.20 6.21 34.50
N LEU A 169 -24.00 7.52 34.65
CA LEU A 169 -23.16 8.33 33.77
C LEU A 169 -21.67 7.94 33.90
N LEU A 170 -21.20 7.69 35.12
CA LEU A 170 -19.83 7.21 35.37
C LEU A 170 -19.60 5.81 34.76
N LYS A 171 -20.55 4.89 34.93
CA LYS A 171 -20.49 3.56 34.29
C LYS A 171 -20.50 3.63 32.76
N MET A 172 -21.26 4.56 32.18
CA MET A 172 -21.27 4.79 30.74
C MET A 172 -19.93 5.34 30.25
N HIS A 173 -19.33 6.30 30.95
CA HIS A 173 -18.05 6.87 30.60
C HIS A 173 -16.91 5.83 30.66
N GLU A 174 -16.86 5.01 31.71
CA GLU A 174 -15.91 3.90 31.80
C GLU A 174 -16.12 2.86 30.70
N ARG A 175 -17.37 2.57 30.33
CA ARG A 175 -17.67 1.66 29.21
C ARG A 175 -17.14 2.21 27.88
N ILE A 176 -17.41 3.48 27.58
CA ILE A 176 -16.93 4.12 26.34
C ILE A 176 -15.41 4.15 26.29
N LYS A 177 -14.75 4.49 27.42
CA LYS A 177 -13.29 4.50 27.53
C LYS A 177 -12.68 3.10 27.35
N LYS A 178 -13.34 2.08 27.90
CA LYS A 178 -12.94 0.68 27.70
C LYS A 178 -13.09 0.27 26.24
N GLU A 179 -14.27 0.48 25.66
CA GLU A 179 -14.59 0.12 24.27
C GLU A 179 -13.60 0.78 23.29
N SER A 180 -13.26 2.06 23.47
CA SER A 180 -12.28 2.72 22.60
C SER A 180 -10.86 2.15 22.74
N SER A 181 -10.44 1.80 23.97
CA SER A 181 -9.12 1.20 24.20
C SER A 181 -9.02 -0.24 23.68
N ASP A 182 -10.08 -1.03 23.84
CA ASP A 182 -10.14 -2.42 23.37
C ASP A 182 -10.13 -2.45 21.84
N VAL A 183 -10.90 -1.58 21.17
CA VAL A 183 -10.93 -1.47 19.70
C VAL A 183 -9.55 -1.12 19.13
N SER A 184 -8.87 -0.12 19.72
CA SER A 184 -7.53 0.28 19.24
C SER A 184 -6.50 -0.85 19.36
N GLN A 185 -6.53 -1.64 20.44
CA GLN A 185 -5.61 -2.76 20.64
C GLN A 185 -5.97 -3.98 19.77
N GLU A 186 -7.25 -4.18 19.48
CA GLU A 186 -7.69 -5.22 18.53
C GLU A 186 -7.28 -4.90 17.10
N GLU A 187 -7.32 -3.62 16.70
CA GLU A 187 -6.76 -3.15 15.43
C GLU A 187 -5.24 -3.35 15.34
N GLU A 188 -4.50 -2.96 16.39
CA GLU A 188 -3.04 -3.16 16.47
C GLU A 188 -2.67 -4.65 16.35
N LYS A 189 -3.40 -5.51 17.06
CA LYS A 189 -3.25 -6.97 16.96
C LYS A 189 -3.49 -7.46 15.53
N ALA A 190 -4.55 -6.99 14.88
CA ALA A 190 -4.88 -7.40 13.51
C ALA A 190 -3.81 -6.95 12.49
N ILE A 191 -3.20 -5.77 12.70
CA ILE A 191 -2.07 -5.29 11.88
C ILE A 191 -0.87 -6.22 12.03
N ILE A 192 -0.49 -6.58 13.26
CA ILE A 192 0.64 -7.49 13.51
C ILE A 192 0.36 -8.89 12.96
N GLU A 193 -0.87 -9.39 13.06
CA GLU A 193 -1.25 -10.67 12.45
C GLU A 193 -1.07 -10.66 10.92
N LYS A 194 -1.45 -9.57 10.25
CA LYS A 194 -1.19 -9.40 8.81
C LYS A 194 0.31 -9.39 8.50
N GLN A 195 1.10 -8.67 9.29
CA GLN A 195 2.56 -8.63 9.11
C GLN A 195 3.20 -10.01 9.29
N ILE A 196 2.78 -10.78 10.29
CA ILE A 196 3.25 -12.16 10.50
C ILE A 196 2.98 -13.01 9.26
N ILE A 197 1.77 -12.93 8.69
CA ILE A 197 1.40 -13.69 7.48
C ILE A 197 2.29 -13.29 6.29
N VAL A 198 2.60 -12.00 6.13
CA VAL A 198 3.49 -11.52 5.07
C VAL A 198 4.90 -12.10 5.24
N VAL A 199 5.47 -12.01 6.44
CA VAL A 199 6.80 -12.57 6.75
C VAL A 199 6.83 -14.09 6.56
N GLU A 200 5.77 -14.80 6.89
CA GLU A 200 5.66 -16.25 6.65
C GLU A 200 5.68 -16.60 5.16
N LYS A 201 4.95 -15.84 4.33
CA LYS A 201 4.97 -16.01 2.87
C LYS A 201 6.36 -15.75 2.30
N MET A 202 7.03 -14.70 2.78
CA MET A 202 8.40 -14.36 2.42
C MET A 202 9.39 -15.49 2.76
N ILE A 203 9.33 -16.01 3.99
CA ILE A 203 10.14 -17.17 4.41
C ILE A 203 9.89 -18.37 3.49
N HIS A 204 8.63 -18.72 3.26
CA HIS A 204 8.27 -19.88 2.45
C HIS A 204 8.76 -19.74 1.01
N TRP A 205 8.70 -18.53 0.45
CA TRP A 205 9.18 -18.26 -0.89
C TRP A 205 10.70 -18.47 -1.00
N ILE A 206 11.50 -17.90 -0.07
CA ILE A 206 12.96 -18.11 -0.07
C ILE A 206 13.30 -19.59 0.16
N GLU A 207 12.62 -20.27 1.09
CA GLU A 207 12.85 -21.69 1.37
C GLU A 207 12.55 -22.60 0.16
N ARG A 208 11.75 -22.14 -0.80
CA ARG A 208 11.46 -22.88 -2.02
C ARG A 208 12.59 -22.81 -3.05
N ILE A 209 13.44 -21.78 -3.00
CA ILE A 209 14.58 -21.64 -3.90
C ILE A 209 15.56 -22.75 -3.56
N LYS A 210 15.58 -23.79 -4.39
CA LYS A 210 16.45 -24.95 -4.23
C LYS A 210 17.80 -24.66 -4.87
N ILE A 211 18.83 -25.19 -4.23
CA ILE A 211 20.20 -25.31 -4.76
C ILE A 211 20.22 -26.47 -5.74
#